data_AF-A0AAV1STE1-F1
#
_entry.id   AF-A0AAV1STE1-F1
#
_cell.length_a   1.000
_cell.length_b   1.000
_cell.length_c   1.000
_cell.angle_alpha   90.00
_cell.angle_beta   90.00
_cell.angle_gamma   90.00
#
_symmetry.space_group_name_H-M   'P 1'
#
loop_
_entity.id
_entity.type
_entity.pdbx_description
1 polymer ?
#
loop_
_entity_poly.entity_id
_entity_poly.type
_entity_poly.pdbx_seq_one_letter_code
_entity_poly.pdbx_strand_id
1 'polypeptide(L)'
;MATSLATQTVQLCHYHSKQFSFKSQSPVNRKIHTRTSIGVFNGFQNVYTQPYLHKPSVLEPNSRFLQMDPQEACSSRGVSVQSMSSEGSTSSPTISQKVIGILHLLLSLGIILAMDKLLKKAFVAAAIKFPSALFGMFCIFSVLVILDITIPAAATSLMNFFEPALLFIQRWLPLFYVPSLVILPLSVKDIPAASGVKICFITAGGWLASLCVAGFTAIAVRKMVKTEMTDAEPMAKPSPFSPVEVWAWSGVFLVSFVAALFYRTALGTAARTCLPFLLASTVLGYMVGSGLPSGVKKVFHPIICCALSADLAALAFGYLSQSGLDPVLGYYLTKISSNPGAGDVLMGFLGSVILSFAFSMFKQRKLVKRHAAEIFTSVIVATLFSLYSTALAGRLLELEPTLTVSILPRCITVALALSIVSFFEGANSSVTAAVVVVTGLIGANFVQAMLDKLQFRDPIARGIATASSAHGLGTAALSAKEPEALPFCAIAYALTEQCLRNLTTLRKLEIRYLTKLEVFNEYFAGLSSLEELSFEKLVKHCEEQTGGNWYKNWIGHIPDVDMHTGSYDSSFIRKSDEF
;
A
#
# COMPACT_ATOMS: atom_id res chain seq x y z
N MET A 1 -36.40 -30.96 21.40
CA MET A 1 -37.18 -31.72 20.40
C MET A 1 -37.81 -30.69 19.48
N ALA A 2 -37.23 -30.40 18.32
CA ALA A 2 -37.27 -31.18 17.08
C ALA A 2 -38.51 -30.84 16.23
N THR A 3 -38.29 -30.67 14.92
CA THR A 3 -39.29 -30.47 13.83
C THR A 3 -40.27 -29.30 13.91
N SER A 4 -39.89 -28.16 13.33
CA SER A 4 -40.68 -27.48 12.28
C SER A 4 -39.85 -26.40 11.59
N LEU A 5 -39.31 -26.68 10.40
CA LEU A 5 -38.43 -25.77 9.67
C LEU A 5 -38.42 -26.12 8.16
N ALA A 6 -39.52 -25.85 7.44
CA ALA A 6 -39.61 -26.03 5.98
C ALA A 6 -40.89 -25.44 5.32
N THR A 7 -41.11 -24.11 5.32
CA THR A 7 -42.02 -23.46 4.35
C THR A 7 -41.65 -22.00 4.10
N GLN A 8 -41.88 -21.50 2.87
CA GLN A 8 -41.57 -20.14 2.37
C GLN A 8 -40.05 -19.86 2.28
N THR A 9 -39.39 -19.89 1.11
CA THR A 9 -39.64 -19.02 -0.04
C THR A 9 -39.26 -19.69 -1.36
N VAL A 10 -40.24 -20.08 -2.17
CA VAL A 10 -40.09 -20.44 -3.59
C VAL A 10 -41.30 -19.88 -4.35
N GLN A 11 -41.07 -19.41 -5.57
CA GLN A 11 -42.01 -18.82 -6.55
C GLN A 11 -42.15 -17.29 -6.58
N LEU A 12 -41.27 -16.64 -7.35
CA LEU A 12 -41.69 -15.65 -8.36
C LEU A 12 -40.62 -15.52 -9.47
N CYS A 13 -40.49 -16.59 -10.25
CA CYS A 13 -39.74 -16.61 -11.52
C CYS A 13 -40.51 -17.45 -12.53
N HIS A 14 -41.45 -16.83 -13.25
CA HIS A 14 -42.09 -17.43 -14.43
C HIS A 14 -42.85 -16.37 -15.25
N TYR A 15 -42.16 -15.63 -16.12
CA TYR A 15 -42.79 -15.09 -17.34
C TYR A 15 -41.77 -14.67 -18.42
N HIS A 16 -41.16 -15.65 -19.10
CA HIS A 16 -41.12 -15.69 -20.57
C HIS A 16 -40.46 -16.99 -21.05
N SER A 17 -41.23 -17.84 -21.74
CA SER A 17 -40.71 -18.98 -22.48
C SER A 17 -41.57 -19.20 -23.71
N LYS A 18 -40.92 -19.25 -24.88
CA LYS A 18 -41.25 -20.10 -26.04
C LYS A 18 -40.34 -19.74 -27.22
N GLN A 19 -39.36 -20.60 -27.49
CA GLN A 19 -39.40 -21.41 -28.70
C GLN A 19 -38.45 -22.62 -28.57
N PHE A 20 -39.00 -23.81 -28.83
CA PHE A 20 -38.30 -25.08 -28.88
C PHE A 20 -37.94 -25.41 -30.33
N SER A 21 -36.80 -26.06 -30.57
CA SER A 21 -36.81 -27.34 -31.30
C SER A 21 -35.51 -28.11 -31.05
N PHE A 22 -35.62 -29.44 -30.99
CA PHE A 22 -34.52 -30.37 -30.72
C PHE A 22 -34.57 -31.48 -31.79
N LYS A 23 -33.43 -31.90 -32.34
CA LYS A 23 -33.32 -33.24 -32.95
C LYS A 23 -31.90 -33.80 -32.84
N SER A 24 -31.84 -35.12 -32.84
CA SER A 24 -30.72 -35.95 -32.35
C SER A 24 -29.94 -36.59 -33.50
N GLN A 25 -28.63 -36.82 -33.32
CA GLN A 25 -27.98 -38.15 -33.40
C GLN A 25 -26.44 -38.06 -33.21
N SER A 26 -25.79 -39.22 -33.05
CA SER A 26 -24.39 -39.44 -32.62
C SER A 26 -23.77 -40.62 -33.43
N PRO A 27 -22.58 -41.22 -33.14
CA PRO A 27 -21.33 -40.74 -32.52
C PRO A 27 -20.03 -41.18 -33.31
N VAL A 28 -18.85 -41.10 -32.66
CA VAL A 28 -17.61 -41.90 -32.86
C VAL A 28 -16.58 -41.43 -33.93
N ASN A 29 -15.36 -41.06 -33.51
CA ASN A 29 -14.19 -41.97 -33.43
C ASN A 29 -12.86 -41.26 -33.10
N ARG A 30 -12.13 -41.71 -32.05
CA ARG A 30 -10.66 -41.79 -32.08
C ARG A 30 -10.13 -42.75 -31.00
N LYS A 31 -9.47 -43.85 -31.40
CA LYS A 31 -8.80 -44.81 -30.52
C LYS A 31 -7.28 -44.60 -30.52
N ILE A 32 -6.66 -45.06 -29.44
CA ILE A 32 -5.21 -45.05 -29.16
C ILE A 32 -4.49 -46.11 -30.03
N HIS A 33 -3.25 -45.85 -30.43
CA HIS A 33 -2.26 -46.93 -30.58
C HIS A 33 -0.83 -46.47 -30.24
N THR A 34 -0.10 -47.39 -29.60
CA THR A 34 1.30 -47.30 -29.16
C THR A 34 2.28 -47.81 -30.21
N ARG A 35 3.52 -47.28 -30.24
CA ARG A 35 4.72 -48.10 -30.53
C ARG A 35 6.04 -47.47 -30.07
N THR A 36 7.02 -48.35 -29.87
CA THR A 36 8.29 -48.17 -29.16
C THR A 36 9.49 -48.36 -30.09
N SER A 37 10.57 -47.56 -29.90
CA SER A 37 11.98 -47.86 -30.26
C SER A 37 12.84 -46.68 -29.76
N ILE A 38 13.79 -46.82 -28.81
CA ILE A 38 15.12 -47.47 -28.84
C ILE A 38 16.19 -46.63 -29.59
N GLY A 39 17.31 -46.35 -28.90
CA GLY A 39 18.60 -45.89 -29.48
C GLY A 39 18.80 -44.36 -29.47
N VAL A 40 19.71 -43.67 -28.76
CA VAL A 40 21.14 -43.86 -28.33
C VAL A 40 22.09 -42.93 -29.13
N PHE A 41 22.74 -42.01 -28.39
CA PHE A 41 24.03 -41.32 -28.60
C PHE A 41 24.23 -40.02 -29.43
N ASN A 42 24.85 -39.05 -28.74
CA ASN A 42 25.93 -38.11 -29.11
C ASN A 42 25.88 -37.21 -30.37
N GLY A 43 25.87 -35.88 -30.11
CA GLY A 43 27.13 -35.11 -30.02
C GLY A 43 27.63 -34.30 -31.24
N PHE A 44 28.18 -33.12 -30.94
CA PHE A 44 29.04 -32.22 -31.77
C PHE A 44 28.45 -31.38 -32.94
N GLN A 45 28.19 -30.10 -32.62
CA GLN A 45 28.98 -28.90 -33.00
C GLN A 45 29.27 -28.53 -34.50
N ASN A 46 29.17 -27.21 -34.76
CA ASN A 46 29.75 -26.35 -35.82
C ASN A 46 28.98 -26.02 -37.14
N VAL A 47 28.64 -24.71 -37.27
CA VAL A 47 29.07 -23.73 -38.30
C VAL A 47 29.15 -24.16 -39.78
N TYR A 48 28.50 -23.41 -40.71
CA TYR A 48 29.13 -22.74 -41.89
C TYR A 48 28.14 -21.92 -42.79
N THR A 49 28.53 -20.65 -43.04
CA THR A 49 28.52 -19.77 -44.25
C THR A 49 27.46 -19.71 -45.37
N GLN A 50 27.32 -18.49 -45.91
CA GLN A 50 26.67 -17.97 -47.14
C GLN A 50 27.31 -18.42 -48.48
N PRO A 51 26.64 -18.25 -49.66
CA PRO A 51 27.02 -17.16 -50.60
C PRO A 51 25.91 -16.54 -51.51
N TYR A 52 26.33 -15.60 -52.38
CA TYR A 52 25.60 -14.54 -53.14
C TYR A 52 24.99 -14.88 -54.54
N LEU A 53 24.04 -14.03 -55.00
CA LEU A 53 23.98 -13.28 -56.29
C LEU A 53 22.75 -12.32 -56.28
N HIS A 54 22.43 -11.37 -57.19
CA HIS A 54 22.92 -10.91 -58.52
C HIS A 54 22.63 -9.38 -58.69
N LYS A 55 22.99 -8.74 -59.83
CA LYS A 55 22.59 -7.36 -60.27
C LYS A 55 22.40 -7.28 -61.81
N PRO A 56 21.71 -6.27 -62.38
CA PRO A 56 22.36 -5.36 -63.36
C PRO A 56 21.90 -3.87 -63.27
N SER A 57 22.33 -3.01 -64.22
CA SER A 57 22.42 -1.53 -64.12
C SER A 57 22.07 -0.76 -65.41
N VAL A 58 21.58 0.50 -65.32
CA VAL A 58 21.39 1.43 -66.48
C VAL A 58 21.57 2.94 -66.10
N LEU A 59 22.41 3.64 -66.90
CA LEU A 59 22.59 5.09 -67.26
C LEU A 59 22.50 6.31 -66.28
N GLU A 60 23.25 7.36 -66.70
CA GLU A 60 23.49 8.74 -66.19
C GLU A 60 22.94 9.80 -67.24
N PRO A 61 23.19 11.15 -67.27
CA PRO A 61 23.99 12.10 -66.43
C PRO A 61 23.44 13.55 -66.15
N ASN A 62 24.13 14.30 -65.26
CA ASN A 62 24.48 15.76 -65.20
C ASN A 62 23.56 16.96 -65.59
N SER A 63 23.54 18.01 -64.72
CA SER A 63 23.72 19.44 -65.10
C SER A 63 24.08 20.39 -63.91
N ARG A 64 24.83 21.49 -64.16
CA ARG A 64 25.30 22.52 -63.17
C ARG A 64 24.49 23.85 -63.26
N PHE A 65 24.77 24.81 -62.34
CA PHE A 65 24.70 26.31 -62.38
C PHE A 65 24.07 26.90 -61.08
N LEU A 66 24.23 28.18 -60.67
CA LEU A 66 25.41 29.05 -60.40
C LEU A 66 24.91 30.37 -59.70
N GLN A 67 25.74 31.05 -58.89
CA GLN A 67 25.74 32.52 -58.62
C GLN A 67 24.68 33.15 -57.64
N MET A 68 24.81 34.40 -57.12
CA MET A 68 25.74 34.99 -56.11
C MET A 68 25.38 36.47 -55.74
N ASP A 69 24.99 36.77 -54.48
CA ASP A 69 25.10 38.04 -53.67
C ASP A 69 24.74 39.47 -54.23
N PRO A 70 24.68 40.61 -53.45
CA PRO A 70 24.62 40.86 -51.97
C PRO A 70 23.60 41.98 -51.50
N GLN A 71 23.75 42.46 -50.24
CA GLN A 71 23.26 43.70 -49.56
C GLN A 71 21.84 43.74 -48.93
N GLU A 72 21.58 44.42 -47.78
CA GLU A 72 22.41 44.74 -46.58
C GLU A 72 21.47 45.35 -45.48
N ALA A 73 21.44 44.82 -44.24
CA ALA A 73 21.00 45.52 -43.01
C ALA A 73 21.00 44.58 -41.77
N CYS A 74 21.07 45.15 -40.57
CA CYS A 74 21.46 44.45 -39.33
C CYS A 74 20.30 43.97 -38.42
N SER A 75 20.60 42.95 -37.62
CA SER A 75 20.01 42.61 -36.30
C SER A 75 18.75 41.73 -36.23
N SER A 76 18.96 40.42 -36.02
CA SER A 76 18.34 39.70 -34.89
C SER A 76 19.11 38.41 -34.55
N ARG A 77 19.27 38.11 -33.26
CA ARG A 77 20.21 37.11 -32.74
C ARG A 77 19.53 35.76 -32.49
N GLY A 78 19.36 34.96 -33.54
CA GLY A 78 18.89 33.56 -33.42
C GLY A 78 20.05 32.59 -33.18
N VAL A 79 20.02 31.82 -32.08
CA VAL A 79 20.92 30.68 -31.88
C VAL A 79 20.19 29.41 -32.33
N SER A 80 20.80 28.70 -33.27
CA SER A 80 20.20 27.55 -33.94
C SER A 80 20.07 26.32 -33.06
N VAL A 81 19.04 25.52 -33.35
CA VAL A 81 18.86 24.16 -32.84
C VAL A 81 19.95 23.25 -33.40
N GLN A 82 20.52 22.40 -32.56
CA GLN A 82 21.32 21.26 -33.01
C GLN A 82 20.75 19.97 -32.41
N SER A 83 19.98 19.26 -33.22
CA SER A 83 19.49 17.93 -32.92
C SER A 83 20.60 16.90 -33.11
N MET A 84 20.87 16.11 -32.07
CA MET A 84 21.58 14.84 -32.20
C MET A 84 20.66 13.71 -31.76
N SER A 85 20.03 13.07 -32.74
CA SER A 85 19.61 11.69 -32.59
C SER A 85 20.86 10.82 -32.38
N SER A 86 20.77 9.87 -31.45
CA SER A 86 21.75 8.80 -31.30
C SER A 86 21.03 7.56 -30.81
N GLU A 87 20.72 6.68 -31.75
CA GLU A 87 20.32 5.31 -31.46
C GLU A 87 21.52 4.52 -30.94
N GLY A 88 21.30 3.62 -29.97
CA GLY A 88 22.14 2.43 -29.83
C GLY A 88 23.53 2.58 -29.20
N SER A 89 23.63 2.97 -27.92
CA SER A 89 24.70 2.42 -27.07
C SER A 89 24.23 2.21 -25.64
N THR A 90 24.16 0.94 -25.20
CA THR A 90 23.86 0.57 -23.80
C THR A 90 25.10 0.75 -22.92
N SER A 91 25.61 1.99 -22.83
CA SER A 91 26.76 2.31 -21.98
C SER A 91 26.39 2.14 -20.52
N SER A 92 26.88 1.07 -19.88
CA SER A 92 26.73 0.87 -18.44
C SER A 92 27.28 2.10 -17.69
N PRO A 93 26.53 2.67 -16.72
CA PRO A 93 26.89 3.96 -16.11
C PRO A 93 28.27 3.91 -15.46
N THR A 94 29.04 4.98 -15.66
CA THR A 94 30.40 5.10 -15.14
C THR A 94 30.42 4.99 -13.61
N ILE A 95 31.55 4.56 -13.05
CA ILE A 95 31.69 4.37 -11.59
C ILE A 95 31.37 5.68 -10.84
N SER A 96 31.81 6.83 -11.37
CA SER A 96 31.48 8.16 -10.83
C SER A 96 29.97 8.41 -10.77
N GLN A 97 29.23 8.15 -11.86
CA GLN A 97 27.77 8.32 -11.89
C GLN A 97 27.05 7.41 -10.88
N LYS A 98 27.53 6.17 -10.69
CA LYS A 98 26.99 5.27 -9.65
C LYS A 98 27.23 5.81 -8.24
N VAL A 99 28.42 6.31 -7.95
CA VAL A 99 28.76 6.90 -6.64
C VAL A 99 27.91 8.14 -6.36
N ILE A 100 27.74 9.03 -7.34
CA ILE A 100 26.88 10.22 -7.22
C ILE A 100 25.42 9.82 -6.95
N GLY A 101 24.89 8.82 -7.67
CA GLY A 101 23.53 8.31 -7.44
C GLY A 101 23.33 7.72 -6.03
N ILE A 102 24.30 6.96 -5.52
CA ILE A 102 24.28 6.43 -4.15
C ILE A 102 24.34 7.57 -3.11
N LEU A 103 25.22 8.56 -3.32
CA LEU A 103 25.34 9.71 -2.42
C LEU A 103 24.04 10.53 -2.37
N HIS A 104 23.42 10.78 -3.52
CA HIS A 104 22.14 11.48 -3.63
C HIS A 104 20.99 10.70 -2.97
N LEU A 105 20.95 9.38 -3.11
CA LEU A 105 20.02 8.50 -2.37
C LEU A 105 20.23 8.62 -0.86
N LEU A 106 21.47 8.53 -0.37
CA LEU A 106 21.78 8.63 1.06
C LEU A 106 21.41 10.01 1.63
N LEU A 107 21.66 11.08 0.90
CA LEU A 107 21.32 12.44 1.31
C LEU A 107 19.79 12.65 1.36
N SER A 108 19.08 12.34 0.28
CA SER A 108 17.62 12.52 0.21
C SER A 108 16.88 11.63 1.22
N LEU A 109 17.28 10.36 1.38
CA LEU A 109 16.72 9.45 2.39
C LEU A 109 17.06 9.91 3.81
N GLY A 110 18.28 10.38 4.03
CA GLY A 110 18.74 10.94 5.30
C GLY A 110 17.93 12.15 5.74
N ILE A 111 17.56 13.03 4.81
CA ILE A 111 16.70 14.19 5.08
C ILE A 111 15.28 13.77 5.48
N ILE A 112 14.65 12.79 4.79
CA ILE A 112 13.32 12.28 5.16
C ILE A 112 13.35 11.60 6.54
N LEU A 113 14.41 10.83 6.84
CA LEU A 113 14.61 10.20 8.15
C LEU A 113 14.83 11.25 9.26
N ALA A 114 15.66 12.26 9.02
CA ALA A 114 15.91 13.34 9.97
C ALA A 114 14.62 14.13 10.27
N MET A 115 13.83 14.44 9.24
CA MET A 115 12.54 15.11 9.37
C MET A 115 11.55 14.32 10.25
N ASP A 116 11.41 13.00 10.05
CA ASP A 116 10.62 12.14 10.95
C ASP A 116 11.09 12.23 12.41
N LYS A 117 12.40 12.10 12.65
CA LYS A 117 12.94 12.15 14.03
C LYS A 117 12.77 13.54 14.67
N LEU A 118 12.91 14.62 13.91
CA LEU A 118 12.70 15.99 14.39
C LEU A 118 11.23 16.24 14.72
N LEU A 119 10.30 15.90 13.82
CA LEU A 119 8.86 16.00 14.05
C LEU A 119 8.42 15.18 15.27
N LYS A 120 8.92 13.95 15.41
CA LYS A 120 8.61 13.09 16.56
C LYS A 120 9.12 13.70 17.88
N LYS A 121 10.33 14.27 17.89
CA LYS A 121 10.86 14.99 19.07
C LYS A 121 10.02 16.22 19.42
N ALA A 122 9.65 17.03 18.43
CA ALA A 122 8.84 18.23 18.62
C ALA A 122 7.45 17.90 19.20
N PHE A 123 6.78 16.87 18.67
CA PHE A 123 5.46 16.44 19.15
C PHE A 123 5.50 15.89 20.58
N VAL A 124 6.55 15.14 20.94
CA VAL A 124 6.75 14.66 22.32
C VAL A 124 7.02 15.82 23.27
N ALA A 125 7.85 16.80 22.87
CA ALA A 125 8.13 18.00 23.67
C ALA A 125 6.88 18.87 23.87
N ALA A 126 5.99 18.93 22.86
CA ALA A 126 4.71 19.64 22.93
C ALA A 126 3.56 18.80 23.54
N ALA A 127 3.83 17.58 24.03
CA ALA A 127 2.84 16.62 24.55
C ALA A 127 1.66 16.29 23.59
N ILE A 128 1.85 16.47 22.28
CA ILE A 128 0.82 16.27 21.27
C ILE A 128 0.64 14.77 21.01
N LYS A 129 -0.56 14.24 21.31
CA LYS A 129 -0.92 12.82 21.13
C LYS A 129 -1.24 12.42 19.67
N PHE A 130 -1.18 13.36 18.74
CA PHE A 130 -1.41 13.11 17.30
C PHE A 130 -0.16 12.50 16.63
N PRO A 131 -0.29 11.60 15.63
CA PRO A 131 0.86 11.05 14.92
C PRO A 131 1.65 12.12 14.13
N SER A 132 2.82 12.48 14.62
CA SER A 132 3.73 13.47 14.00
C SER A 132 4.03 13.23 12.51
N ALA A 133 4.10 11.98 12.07
CA ALA A 133 4.32 11.63 10.67
C ALA A 133 3.13 12.00 9.76
N LEU A 134 1.88 11.87 10.23
CA LEU A 134 0.70 12.33 9.48
C LEU A 134 0.72 13.86 9.33
N PHE A 135 1.10 14.58 10.39
CA PHE A 135 1.23 16.03 10.34
C PHE A 135 2.31 16.45 9.33
N GLY A 136 3.48 15.82 9.40
CA GLY A 136 4.57 16.05 8.43
C GLY A 136 4.16 15.76 6.99
N MET A 137 3.37 14.71 6.74
CA MET A 137 2.84 14.40 5.41
C MET A 137 1.99 15.55 4.87
N PHE A 138 1.05 16.07 5.67
CA PHE A 138 0.24 17.22 5.27
C PHE A 138 1.08 18.50 5.10
N CYS A 139 2.07 18.76 5.97
CA CYS A 139 2.97 19.90 5.82
C CYS A 139 3.79 19.85 4.52
N ILE A 140 4.39 18.69 4.20
CA ILE A 140 5.14 18.50 2.94
C ILE A 140 4.23 18.69 1.73
N PHE A 141 3.01 18.13 1.77
CA PHE A 141 2.02 18.30 0.70
C PHE A 141 1.64 19.77 0.52
N SER A 142 1.33 20.49 1.60
CA SER A 142 1.02 21.93 1.53
C SER A 142 2.19 22.77 1.02
N VAL A 143 3.43 22.48 1.44
CA VAL A 143 4.64 23.15 0.94
C VAL A 143 4.82 22.89 -0.56
N LEU A 144 4.65 21.64 -1.03
CA LEU A 144 4.71 21.30 -2.45
C LEU A 144 3.61 22.02 -3.25
N VAL A 145 2.38 22.11 -2.73
CA VAL A 145 1.28 22.87 -3.36
C VAL A 145 1.58 24.36 -3.42
N ILE A 146 2.06 24.98 -2.34
CA ILE A 146 2.46 26.40 -2.33
C ILE A 146 3.59 26.67 -3.32
N LEU A 147 4.59 25.79 -3.39
CA LEU A 147 5.67 25.86 -4.38
C LEU A 147 5.15 25.70 -5.83
N ASP A 148 4.20 24.80 -6.07
CA ASP A 148 3.58 24.57 -7.39
C ASP A 148 2.82 25.81 -7.90
N ILE A 149 2.21 26.57 -6.99
CA ILE A 149 1.47 27.80 -7.30
C ILE A 149 2.44 28.97 -7.54
N THR A 150 3.48 29.10 -6.71
CA THR A 150 4.38 30.25 -6.70
C THR A 150 5.55 30.12 -7.68
N ILE A 151 6.19 28.94 -7.72
CA ILE A 151 7.37 28.65 -8.54
C ILE A 151 7.32 27.16 -9.00
N PRO A 152 6.57 26.81 -10.05
CA PRO A 152 6.38 25.41 -10.51
C PRO A 152 7.70 24.65 -10.75
N ALA A 153 8.74 25.35 -11.21
CA ALA A 153 10.08 24.80 -11.41
C ALA A 153 10.74 24.35 -10.09
N ALA A 154 10.51 25.06 -8.98
CA ALA A 154 11.03 24.71 -7.66
C ALA A 154 10.31 23.47 -7.09
N ALA A 155 8.99 23.37 -7.26
CA ALA A 155 8.23 22.16 -6.90
C ALA A 155 8.75 20.93 -7.66
N THR A 156 8.96 21.06 -8.97
CA THR A 156 9.52 19.99 -9.82
C THR A 156 10.93 19.60 -9.39
N SER A 157 11.80 20.58 -9.11
CA SER A 157 13.15 20.34 -8.60
C SER A 157 13.16 19.59 -7.25
N LEU A 158 12.26 19.97 -6.34
CA LEU A 158 12.11 19.32 -5.03
C LEU A 158 11.62 17.87 -5.16
N MET A 159 10.67 17.61 -6.07
CA MET A 159 10.21 16.26 -6.40
C MET A 159 11.36 15.39 -6.94
N ASN A 160 12.15 15.91 -7.88
CA ASN A 160 13.28 15.19 -8.48
C ASN A 160 14.42 14.92 -7.48
N PHE A 161 14.67 15.86 -6.55
CA PHE A 161 15.65 15.68 -5.47
C PHE A 161 15.29 14.52 -4.54
N PHE A 162 14.01 14.35 -4.18
CA PHE A 162 13.58 13.26 -3.32
C PHE A 162 13.30 11.94 -4.06
N GLU A 163 13.16 11.93 -5.38
CA GLU A 163 12.76 10.76 -6.17
C GLU A 163 13.56 9.46 -5.86
N PRO A 164 14.91 9.47 -5.73
CA PRO A 164 15.64 8.24 -5.37
C PRO A 164 15.27 7.69 -3.99
N ALA A 165 15.03 8.56 -3.00
CA ALA A 165 14.55 8.15 -1.68
C ALA A 165 13.10 7.63 -1.73
N LEU A 166 12.22 8.26 -2.53
CA LEU A 166 10.85 7.79 -2.73
C LEU A 166 10.83 6.39 -3.36
N LEU A 167 11.63 6.17 -4.42
CA LEU A 167 11.78 4.86 -5.07
C LEU A 167 12.36 3.81 -4.12
N PHE A 168 13.34 4.16 -3.28
CA PHE A 168 13.86 3.28 -2.25
C PHE A 168 12.77 2.91 -1.23
N ILE A 169 12.06 3.91 -0.69
CA ILE A 169 10.99 3.68 0.29
C ILE A 169 9.88 2.81 -0.30
N GLN A 170 9.45 3.07 -1.55
CA GLN A 170 8.47 2.25 -2.25
C GLN A 170 8.98 0.82 -2.50
N ARG A 171 10.25 0.63 -2.89
CA ARG A 171 10.87 -0.70 -3.09
C ARG A 171 10.87 -1.55 -1.83
N TRP A 172 11.05 -0.93 -0.65
CA TRP A 172 11.11 -1.61 0.64
C TRP A 172 9.83 -1.48 1.48
N LEU A 173 8.79 -0.82 0.96
CA LEU A 173 7.56 -0.51 1.70
C LEU A 173 6.92 -1.74 2.38
N PRO A 174 6.80 -2.92 1.74
CA PRO A 174 6.28 -4.12 2.40
C PRO A 174 7.15 -4.62 3.56
N LEU A 175 8.48 -4.46 3.49
CA LEU A 175 9.43 -4.93 4.50
C LEU A 175 9.26 -4.18 5.82
N PHE A 176 8.97 -2.87 5.78
CA PHE A 176 8.85 -2.05 7.00
C PHE A 176 7.67 -2.44 7.90
N TYR A 177 6.66 -3.13 7.35
CA TYR A 177 5.52 -3.67 8.13
C TYR A 177 5.71 -5.12 8.59
N VAL A 178 6.73 -5.85 8.10
CA VAL A 178 7.02 -7.23 8.52
C VAL A 178 7.24 -7.40 10.02
N PRO A 179 7.82 -6.46 10.79
CA PRO A 179 8.15 -6.72 12.19
C PRO A 179 6.99 -7.18 13.08
N SER A 180 5.77 -6.74 12.78
CA SER A 180 4.58 -7.16 13.52
C SER A 180 4.12 -8.59 13.20
N LEU A 181 4.57 -9.18 12.08
CA LEU A 181 4.34 -10.59 11.73
C LEU A 181 5.33 -11.54 12.41
N VAL A 182 6.61 -11.15 12.50
CA VAL A 182 7.67 -11.94 13.16
C VAL A 182 7.37 -12.14 14.65
N ILE A 183 6.77 -11.16 15.32
CA ILE A 183 6.33 -11.30 16.72
C ILE A 183 4.96 -11.96 16.87
N LEU A 184 4.26 -12.30 15.77
CA LEU A 184 2.89 -12.84 15.85
C LEU A 184 2.81 -14.13 16.70
N PRO A 185 3.76 -15.10 16.64
CA PRO A 185 3.75 -16.29 17.50
C PRO A 185 3.75 -15.94 19.00
N LEU A 186 4.51 -14.92 19.41
CA LEU A 186 4.51 -14.43 20.79
C LEU A 186 3.16 -13.84 21.21
N SER A 187 2.44 -13.22 20.27
CA SER A 187 1.20 -12.50 20.58
C SER A 187 -0.05 -13.39 20.64
N VAL A 188 -0.02 -14.58 20.02
CA VAL A 188 -1.18 -15.48 19.95
C VAL A 188 -1.13 -16.67 20.92
N LYS A 189 0.02 -16.93 21.56
CA LYS A 189 0.23 -18.12 22.40
C LYS A 189 -0.74 -18.25 23.59
N ASP A 190 -1.24 -17.13 24.10
CA ASP A 190 -2.14 -17.06 25.25
C ASP A 190 -3.65 -17.08 24.85
N ILE A 191 -3.97 -17.22 23.57
CA ILE A 191 -5.36 -17.18 23.07
C ILE A 191 -5.94 -18.61 23.01
N PRO A 192 -7.06 -18.91 23.69
CA PRO A 192 -7.74 -20.19 23.56
C PRO A 192 -8.14 -20.49 22.11
N ALA A 193 -7.82 -21.69 21.61
CA ALA A 193 -8.00 -22.04 20.19
C ALA A 193 -9.44 -21.82 19.67
N ALA A 194 -10.46 -22.10 20.50
CA ALA A 194 -11.86 -21.85 20.15
C ALA A 194 -12.16 -20.35 19.89
N SER A 195 -11.63 -19.46 20.74
CA SER A 195 -11.73 -18.01 20.54
C SER A 195 -10.91 -17.55 19.33
N GLY A 196 -9.73 -18.16 19.11
CA GLY A 196 -8.89 -17.90 17.95
C GLY A 196 -9.61 -18.17 16.62
N VAL A 197 -10.33 -19.29 16.49
CA VAL A 197 -11.11 -19.61 15.28
C VAL A 197 -12.22 -18.58 15.03
N LYS A 198 -12.99 -18.20 16.07
CA LYS A 198 -14.01 -17.14 15.99
C LYS A 198 -13.40 -15.81 15.52
N ILE A 199 -12.27 -15.41 16.12
CA ILE A 199 -11.53 -14.19 15.77
C ILE A 199 -11.05 -14.22 14.31
N CYS A 200 -10.47 -15.34 13.85
CA CYS A 200 -10.03 -15.50 12.46
C CYS A 200 -11.19 -15.37 11.47
N PHE A 201 -12.37 -15.94 11.79
CA PHE A 201 -13.56 -15.82 10.95
C PHE A 201 -14.06 -14.36 10.86
N ILE A 202 -14.18 -13.66 11.99
CA ILE A 202 -14.55 -12.23 12.03
C ILE A 202 -13.54 -11.39 11.25
N THR A 203 -12.26 -11.70 11.38
CA THR A 203 -11.16 -10.97 10.75
C THR A 203 -11.19 -11.13 9.23
N ALA A 204 -11.29 -12.37 8.72
CA ALA A 204 -11.31 -12.65 7.28
C ALA A 204 -12.63 -12.22 6.61
N GLY A 205 -13.77 -12.56 7.22
CA GLY A 205 -15.08 -12.18 6.71
C GLY A 205 -15.32 -10.67 6.76
N GLY A 206 -14.94 -10.05 7.89
CA GLY A 206 -14.98 -8.59 8.05
C GLY A 206 -14.04 -7.86 7.11
N TRP A 207 -12.84 -8.39 6.85
CA TRP A 207 -11.94 -7.81 5.84
C TRP A 207 -12.59 -7.76 4.46
N LEU A 208 -13.14 -8.90 4.00
CA LEU A 208 -13.79 -9.00 2.71
C LEU A 208 -15.03 -8.10 2.63
N ALA A 209 -15.84 -8.05 3.69
CA ALA A 209 -17.02 -7.19 3.75
C ALA A 209 -16.64 -5.69 3.70
N SER A 210 -15.64 -5.26 4.47
CA SER A 210 -15.11 -3.89 4.42
C SER A 210 -14.51 -3.54 3.05
N LEU A 211 -13.82 -4.47 2.39
CA LEU A 211 -13.28 -4.31 1.03
C LEU A 211 -14.41 -4.07 0.01
N CYS A 212 -15.44 -4.93 0.04
CA CYS A 212 -16.62 -4.80 -0.82
C CYS A 212 -17.34 -3.47 -0.59
N VAL A 213 -17.67 -3.13 0.66
CA VAL A 213 -18.38 -1.89 1.00
C VAL A 213 -17.60 -0.67 0.52
N ALA A 214 -16.30 -0.57 0.86
CA ALA A 214 -15.47 0.56 0.45
C ALA A 214 -15.42 0.75 -1.07
N GLY A 215 -15.20 -0.33 -1.83
CA GLY A 215 -15.09 -0.24 -3.29
C GLY A 215 -16.42 -0.03 -4.01
N PHE A 216 -17.51 -0.66 -3.55
CA PHE A 216 -18.84 -0.41 -4.11
C PHE A 216 -19.36 0.99 -3.77
N THR A 217 -19.10 1.50 -2.56
CA THR A 217 -19.43 2.89 -2.21
C THR A 217 -18.64 3.88 -3.08
N ALA A 218 -17.35 3.63 -3.35
CA ALA A 218 -16.56 4.47 -4.25
C ALA A 218 -17.20 4.54 -5.65
N ILE A 219 -17.44 3.39 -6.27
CA ILE A 219 -18.06 3.30 -7.60
C ILE A 219 -19.48 3.91 -7.62
N ALA A 220 -20.26 3.76 -6.55
CA ALA A 220 -21.60 4.35 -6.44
C ALA A 220 -21.56 5.88 -6.33
N VAL A 221 -20.76 6.43 -5.41
CA VAL A 221 -20.59 7.89 -5.24
C VAL A 221 -20.06 8.52 -6.53
N ARG A 222 -19.09 7.87 -7.18
CA ARG A 222 -18.55 8.31 -8.46
C ARG A 222 -19.61 8.41 -9.57
N LYS A 223 -20.51 7.42 -9.67
CA LYS A 223 -21.65 7.46 -10.61
C LYS A 223 -22.64 8.58 -10.27
N MET A 224 -22.87 8.88 -9.00
CA MET A 224 -23.75 9.97 -8.56
C MET A 224 -23.15 11.35 -8.87
N VAL A 225 -21.85 11.56 -8.62
CA VAL A 225 -21.15 12.83 -8.87
C VAL A 225 -20.75 12.99 -10.36
N LYS A 226 -20.90 11.93 -11.17
CA LYS A 226 -20.60 11.90 -12.62
C LYS A 226 -19.14 12.27 -12.95
N THR A 227 -18.19 11.93 -12.08
CA THR A 227 -16.77 12.16 -12.34
C THR A 227 -16.22 11.16 -13.36
N GLU A 228 -15.74 11.70 -14.49
CA GLU A 228 -15.14 10.93 -15.57
C GLU A 228 -13.89 10.17 -15.09
N MET A 229 -13.60 9.03 -15.71
CA MET A 229 -12.33 8.34 -15.49
C MET A 229 -11.25 9.08 -16.28
N THR A 230 -10.37 9.79 -15.60
CA THR A 230 -9.06 10.16 -16.13
C THR A 230 -8.03 9.20 -15.59
N ASP A 231 -7.22 8.62 -16.47
CA ASP A 231 -6.15 7.70 -16.08
C ASP A 231 -5.16 8.40 -15.14
N ALA A 232 -4.75 7.69 -14.09
CA ALA A 232 -3.75 8.19 -13.16
C ALA A 232 -2.39 8.31 -13.85
N GLU A 233 -1.64 9.38 -13.56
CA GLU A 233 -0.29 9.55 -14.15
C GLU A 233 0.59 8.33 -13.81
N PRO A 234 1.33 7.75 -14.78
CA PRO A 234 2.07 6.52 -14.57
C PRO A 234 3.16 6.71 -13.51
N MET A 235 3.09 5.92 -12.45
CA MET A 235 4.06 5.97 -11.35
C MET A 235 5.25 5.05 -11.63
N ALA A 236 6.46 5.58 -11.44
CA ALA A 236 7.69 4.83 -11.64
C ALA A 236 7.75 3.59 -10.73
N LYS A 237 7.94 2.41 -11.34
CA LYS A 237 8.03 1.14 -10.61
C LYS A 237 9.46 0.92 -10.10
N PRO A 238 9.67 0.49 -8.85
CA PRO A 238 11.01 0.21 -8.34
C PRO A 238 11.69 -0.92 -9.12
N SER A 239 13.02 -0.81 -9.28
CA SER A 239 13.83 -1.80 -9.98
C SER A 239 13.91 -3.14 -9.21
N PRO A 240 13.98 -4.28 -9.92
CA PRO A 240 14.16 -5.58 -9.28
C PRO A 240 15.52 -5.68 -8.59
N PHE A 241 15.62 -6.60 -7.62
CA PHE A 241 16.86 -6.84 -6.89
C PHE A 241 17.94 -7.48 -7.77
N SER A 242 19.18 -7.02 -7.60
CA SER A 242 20.37 -7.60 -8.24
C SER A 242 20.84 -8.86 -7.49
N PRO A 243 21.35 -9.90 -8.18
CA PRO A 243 22.01 -11.03 -7.53
C PRO A 243 23.12 -10.61 -6.56
N VAL A 244 23.83 -9.50 -6.86
CA VAL A 244 24.89 -8.96 -5.99
C VAL A 244 24.33 -8.45 -4.66
N GLU A 245 23.14 -7.83 -4.66
CA GLU A 245 22.47 -7.41 -3.43
C GLU A 245 22.11 -8.65 -2.58
N VAL A 246 21.63 -9.74 -3.21
CA VAL A 246 21.27 -10.99 -2.51
C VAL A 246 22.50 -11.62 -1.86
N TRP A 247 23.60 -11.78 -2.61
CA TRP A 247 24.85 -12.33 -2.09
C TRP A 247 25.44 -11.48 -0.95
N ALA A 248 25.37 -10.15 -1.05
CA ALA A 248 25.82 -9.27 0.02
C ALA A 248 25.03 -9.49 1.32
N TRP A 249 23.69 -9.55 1.25
CA TRP A 249 22.85 -9.82 2.41
C TRP A 249 23.03 -11.24 2.96
N SER A 250 23.27 -12.25 2.10
CA SER A 250 23.62 -13.62 2.55
C SER A 250 24.96 -13.67 3.28
N GLY A 251 25.96 -12.90 2.83
CA GLY A 251 27.23 -12.73 3.53
C GLY A 251 27.05 -12.09 4.90
N VAL A 252 26.29 -10.98 4.98
CA VAL A 252 25.96 -10.32 6.26
C VAL A 252 25.25 -11.29 7.20
N PHE A 253 24.23 -12.02 6.72
CA PHE A 253 23.51 -13.02 7.51
C PHE A 253 24.46 -14.06 8.09
N LEU A 254 25.26 -14.74 7.25
CA LEU A 254 26.12 -15.84 7.69
C LEU A 254 27.17 -15.37 8.70
N VAL A 255 27.88 -14.28 8.39
CA VAL A 255 28.94 -13.74 9.27
C VAL A 255 28.37 -13.32 10.62
N SER A 256 27.25 -12.60 10.64
CA SER A 256 26.66 -12.10 11.89
C SER A 256 25.93 -13.18 12.69
N PHE A 257 25.33 -14.18 12.04
CA PHE A 257 24.73 -15.34 12.71
C PHE A 257 25.80 -16.15 13.45
N VAL A 258 26.90 -16.48 12.77
CA VAL A 258 28.04 -17.21 13.37
C VAL A 258 28.68 -16.39 14.49
N ALA A 259 28.91 -15.08 14.28
CA ALA A 259 29.45 -14.21 15.32
C ALA A 259 28.54 -14.13 16.57
N ALA A 260 27.22 -14.11 16.40
CA ALA A 260 26.26 -14.08 17.51
C ALA A 260 26.23 -15.38 18.32
N LEU A 261 26.53 -16.53 17.70
CA LEU A 261 26.63 -17.82 18.41
C LEU A 261 27.86 -17.87 19.33
N PHE A 262 29.01 -17.41 18.85
CA PHE A 262 30.26 -17.41 19.63
C PHE A 262 30.33 -16.25 20.65
N TYR A 263 29.84 -15.06 20.29
CA TYR A 263 29.99 -13.84 21.09
C TYR A 263 28.63 -13.20 21.38
N ARG A 264 27.84 -13.86 22.24
CA ARG A 264 26.41 -13.58 22.51
C ARG A 264 26.07 -12.14 22.97
N THR A 265 27.07 -11.35 23.36
CA THR A 265 26.94 -9.92 23.75
C THR A 265 27.99 -9.01 23.10
N ALA A 266 28.59 -9.39 21.96
CA ALA A 266 29.64 -8.62 21.28
C ALA A 266 29.31 -7.14 21.06
N LEU A 267 28.06 -6.81 20.73
CA LEU A 267 27.59 -5.43 20.52
C LEU A 267 26.97 -4.82 21.79
N GLY A 268 27.44 -5.26 22.96
CA GLY A 268 27.03 -4.83 24.30
C GLY A 268 25.78 -5.51 24.84
N THR A 269 24.83 -5.89 23.98
CA THR A 269 23.59 -6.57 24.35
C THR A 269 23.28 -7.73 23.41
N ALA A 270 22.48 -8.70 23.89
CA ALA A 270 21.99 -9.79 23.05
C ALA A 270 21.17 -9.27 21.85
N ALA A 271 20.31 -8.27 22.08
CA ALA A 271 19.48 -7.67 21.01
C ALA A 271 20.32 -7.02 19.89
N ARG A 272 21.32 -6.19 20.23
CA ARG A 272 22.23 -5.58 19.23
C ARG A 272 23.10 -6.62 18.52
N THR A 273 23.46 -7.69 19.21
CA THR A 273 24.23 -8.80 18.63
C THR A 273 23.39 -9.63 17.66
N CYS A 274 22.09 -9.82 17.94
CA CYS A 274 21.17 -10.53 17.05
C CYS A 274 20.63 -9.67 15.90
N LEU A 275 20.55 -8.34 16.09
CA LEU A 275 20.06 -7.37 15.09
C LEU A 275 20.59 -7.62 13.67
N PRO A 276 21.91 -7.69 13.39
CA PRO A 276 22.41 -7.80 12.03
C PRO A 276 21.94 -9.07 11.31
N PHE A 277 21.96 -10.24 11.96
CA PHE A 277 21.54 -11.48 11.30
C PHE A 277 20.02 -11.56 11.16
N LEU A 278 19.28 -11.10 12.17
CA LEU A 278 17.82 -11.07 12.11
C LEU A 278 17.34 -10.13 11.00
N LEU A 279 17.91 -8.92 10.91
CA LEU A 279 17.62 -7.96 9.85
C LEU A 279 17.96 -8.53 8.47
N ALA A 280 19.14 -9.14 8.33
CA ALA A 280 19.57 -9.77 7.09
C ALA A 280 18.64 -10.92 6.67
N SER A 281 18.17 -11.75 7.61
CA SER A 281 17.19 -12.81 7.30
C SER A 281 15.86 -12.23 6.82
N THR A 282 15.31 -11.21 7.49
CA THR A 282 14.07 -10.57 7.07
C THR A 282 14.20 -9.95 5.67
N VAL A 283 15.33 -9.33 5.36
CA VAL A 283 15.65 -8.77 4.03
C VAL A 283 15.77 -9.87 2.98
N LEU A 284 16.51 -10.95 3.26
CA LEU A 284 16.67 -12.07 2.33
C LEU A 284 15.33 -12.74 2.00
N GLY A 285 14.48 -12.97 3.01
CA GLY A 285 13.13 -13.48 2.82
C GLY A 285 12.30 -12.58 1.89
N TYR A 286 12.45 -11.25 1.98
CA TYR A 286 11.80 -10.30 1.06
C TYR A 286 12.32 -10.40 -0.36
N MET A 287 13.64 -10.45 -0.54
CA MET A 287 14.29 -10.50 -1.85
C MET A 287 13.96 -11.81 -2.58
N VAL A 288 14.07 -12.95 -1.88
CA VAL A 288 13.69 -14.27 -2.40
C VAL A 288 12.18 -14.33 -2.70
N GLY A 289 11.33 -13.90 -1.77
CA GLY A 289 9.87 -13.85 -1.99
C GLY A 289 9.47 -12.96 -3.18
N SER A 290 10.14 -11.82 -3.34
CA SER A 290 9.95 -10.91 -4.48
C SER A 290 10.48 -11.49 -5.80
N GLY A 291 11.40 -12.45 -5.75
CA GLY A 291 11.90 -13.19 -6.92
C GLY A 291 11.01 -14.36 -7.38
N LEU A 292 10.09 -14.86 -6.55
CA LEU A 292 9.30 -16.06 -6.84
C LEU A 292 8.45 -15.97 -8.14
N PRO A 293 8.19 -17.09 -8.83
CA PRO A 293 7.31 -17.10 -10.00
C PRO A 293 5.86 -16.76 -9.64
N SER A 294 5.10 -16.25 -10.61
CA SER A 294 3.75 -15.70 -10.43
C SER A 294 2.73 -16.70 -9.85
N GLY A 295 2.89 -18.01 -10.15
CA GLY A 295 2.06 -19.07 -9.56
C GLY A 295 2.28 -19.24 -8.05
N VAL A 296 3.53 -19.17 -7.59
CA VAL A 296 3.89 -19.33 -6.17
C VAL A 296 3.58 -18.05 -5.38
N LYS A 297 3.75 -16.87 -5.99
CA LYS A 297 3.38 -15.57 -5.40
C LYS A 297 1.90 -15.40 -5.04
N LYS A 298 1.00 -16.26 -5.56
CA LYS A 298 -0.41 -16.31 -5.14
C LYS A 298 -0.61 -16.95 -3.77
N VAL A 299 0.35 -17.75 -3.30
CA VAL A 299 0.30 -18.48 -2.01
C VAL A 299 1.30 -17.88 -1.02
N PHE A 300 2.54 -17.67 -1.47
CA PHE A 300 3.62 -17.08 -0.70
C PHE A 300 3.84 -15.62 -1.13
N HIS A 301 3.11 -14.71 -0.50
CA HIS A 301 3.38 -13.27 -0.65
C HIS A 301 4.77 -12.95 -0.09
N PRO A 302 5.57 -12.03 -0.69
CA PRO A 302 6.92 -11.73 -0.22
C PRO A 302 7.02 -11.46 1.28
N ILE A 303 6.03 -10.76 1.84
CA ILE A 303 5.91 -10.46 3.28
C ILE A 303 5.92 -11.74 4.15
N ILE A 304 5.25 -12.82 3.72
CA ILE A 304 5.25 -14.11 4.43
C ILE A 304 6.63 -14.75 4.37
N CYS A 305 7.30 -14.69 3.23
CA CYS A 305 8.68 -15.18 3.09
C CYS A 305 9.63 -14.44 4.03
N CYS A 306 9.46 -13.11 4.22
CA CYS A 306 10.21 -12.35 5.21
C CYS A 306 10.01 -12.88 6.64
N ALA A 307 8.74 -13.05 7.04
CA ALA A 307 8.39 -13.47 8.39
C ALA A 307 8.92 -14.88 8.68
N LEU A 308 8.62 -15.84 7.81
CA LEU A 308 9.09 -17.22 7.95
C LEU A 308 10.63 -17.34 7.94
N SER A 309 11.33 -16.51 7.16
CA SER A 309 12.81 -16.48 7.16
C SER A 309 13.35 -15.95 8.50
N ALA A 310 12.76 -14.88 9.04
CA ALA A 310 13.14 -14.32 10.33
C ALA A 310 12.84 -15.29 11.48
N ASP A 311 11.65 -15.90 11.48
CA ASP A 311 11.22 -16.89 12.47
C ASP A 311 12.12 -18.14 12.44
N LEU A 312 12.45 -18.64 11.25
CA LEU A 312 13.35 -19.79 11.09
C LEU A 312 14.77 -19.47 11.55
N ALA A 313 15.28 -18.26 11.28
CA ALA A 313 16.57 -17.81 11.79
C ALA A 313 16.56 -17.63 13.31
N ALA A 314 15.48 -17.10 13.88
CA ALA A 314 15.30 -16.97 15.32
C ALA A 314 15.21 -18.33 16.02
N LEU A 315 14.50 -19.30 15.41
CA LEU A 315 14.38 -20.68 15.89
C LEU A 315 15.73 -21.40 15.82
N ALA A 316 16.45 -21.31 14.69
CA ALA A 316 17.77 -21.90 14.54
C ALA A 316 18.77 -21.32 15.54
N PHE A 317 18.80 -20.00 15.72
CA PHE A 317 19.63 -19.35 16.73
C PHE A 317 19.24 -19.75 18.15
N GLY A 318 17.94 -19.78 18.46
CA GLY A 318 17.42 -20.12 19.78
C GLY A 318 17.69 -21.57 20.19
N TYR A 319 17.65 -22.49 19.22
CA TYR A 319 18.04 -23.89 19.38
C TYR A 319 19.55 -24.04 19.59
N LEU A 320 20.37 -23.47 18.70
CA LEU A 320 21.83 -23.56 18.81
C LEU A 320 22.39 -22.84 20.06
N SER A 321 21.76 -21.75 20.48
CA SER A 321 22.15 -20.99 21.68
C SER A 321 21.59 -21.56 22.99
N GLN A 322 20.67 -22.52 22.93
CA GLN A 322 19.90 -23.02 24.09
C GLN A 322 19.12 -21.92 24.84
N SER A 323 18.71 -20.86 24.12
CA SER A 323 17.88 -19.78 24.69
C SER A 323 16.38 -20.00 24.45
N GLY A 324 16.01 -20.85 23.49
CA GLY A 324 14.63 -20.96 23.00
C GLY A 324 14.24 -19.81 22.06
N LEU A 325 13.05 -19.90 21.47
CA LEU A 325 12.54 -18.97 20.46
C LEU A 325 12.05 -17.64 21.07
N ASP A 326 11.27 -17.70 22.15
CA ASP A 326 10.64 -16.53 22.79
C ASP A 326 11.59 -15.36 23.07
N PRO A 327 12.76 -15.54 23.73
CA PRO A 327 13.67 -14.42 23.97
C PRO A 327 14.30 -13.88 22.68
N VAL A 328 14.48 -14.69 21.65
CA VAL A 328 15.05 -14.24 20.36
C VAL A 328 14.05 -13.40 19.57
N LEU A 329 12.76 -13.76 19.61
CA LEU A 329 11.68 -12.91 19.10
C LEU A 329 11.51 -11.63 19.94
N GLY A 330 11.78 -11.70 21.25
CA GLY A 330 11.90 -10.51 22.11
C GLY A 330 13.09 -9.60 21.76
N TYR A 331 14.23 -10.18 21.36
CA TYR A 331 15.39 -9.45 20.84
C TYR A 331 15.17 -8.86 19.45
N TYR A 332 14.28 -9.46 18.65
CA TYR A 332 13.89 -8.94 17.35
C TYR A 332 13.15 -7.60 17.45
N LEU A 333 12.22 -7.45 18.40
CA LEU A 333 11.44 -6.22 18.63
C LEU A 333 11.43 -5.86 20.11
N THR A 334 12.44 -5.11 20.55
CA THR A 334 12.63 -4.75 21.97
C THR A 334 11.71 -3.62 22.41
N LYS A 335 11.26 -2.77 21.47
CA LYS A 335 10.50 -1.53 21.71
C LYS A 335 11.28 -0.47 22.51
N ILE A 336 12.60 -0.65 22.68
CA ILE A 336 13.46 0.23 23.50
C ILE A 336 14.46 0.95 22.60
N SER A 337 14.40 2.28 22.56
CA SER A 337 15.23 3.11 21.67
C SER A 337 16.73 3.06 21.97
N SER A 338 17.14 2.81 23.22
CA SER A 338 18.54 2.64 23.60
C SER A 338 19.12 1.27 23.21
N ASN A 339 18.27 0.28 22.94
CA ASN A 339 18.67 -1.10 22.66
C ASN A 339 17.80 -1.71 21.54
N PRO A 340 17.85 -1.16 20.32
CA PRO A 340 16.97 -1.59 19.23
C PRO A 340 17.28 -3.02 18.77
N GLY A 341 16.24 -3.77 18.40
CA GLY A 341 16.31 -4.97 17.60
C GLY A 341 16.12 -4.70 16.10
N ALA A 342 16.19 -5.75 15.28
CA ALA A 342 15.99 -5.67 13.84
C ALA A 342 14.60 -5.11 13.45
N GLY A 343 13.56 -5.52 14.17
CA GLY A 343 12.20 -5.04 14.01
C GLY A 343 12.05 -3.57 14.39
N ASP A 344 12.75 -3.09 15.41
CA ASP A 344 12.72 -1.68 15.81
C ASP A 344 13.35 -0.77 14.75
N VAL A 345 14.41 -1.23 14.08
CA VAL A 345 15.02 -0.54 12.93
C VAL A 345 14.03 -0.45 11.76
N LEU A 346 13.40 -1.56 11.38
CA LEU A 346 12.43 -1.60 10.27
C LEU A 346 11.18 -0.74 10.55
N MET A 347 10.60 -0.84 11.75
CA MET A 347 9.50 0.05 12.20
C MET A 347 9.95 1.52 12.24
N GLY A 348 11.25 1.77 12.43
CA GLY A 348 11.85 3.10 12.43
C GLY A 348 11.73 3.88 11.11
N PHE A 349 11.49 3.19 9.99
CA PHE A 349 11.23 3.78 8.66
C PHE A 349 9.74 4.11 8.42
N LEU A 350 8.81 3.61 9.25
CA LEU A 350 7.38 3.75 9.02
C LEU A 350 6.91 5.22 9.05
N GLY A 351 7.58 6.09 9.80
CA GLY A 351 7.34 7.53 9.73
C GLY A 351 7.75 8.13 8.38
N SER A 352 8.95 7.79 7.89
CA SER A 352 9.44 8.20 6.57
C SER A 352 8.59 7.68 5.41
N VAL A 353 7.98 6.49 5.54
CA VAL A 353 6.94 5.99 4.63
C VAL A 353 5.78 6.98 4.53
N ILE A 354 5.21 7.38 5.66
CA ILE A 354 4.07 8.31 5.69
C ILE A 354 4.47 9.68 5.12
N LEU A 355 5.67 10.19 5.42
CA LEU A 355 6.18 11.42 4.80
C LEU A 355 6.35 11.28 3.27
N SER A 356 6.78 10.12 2.78
CA SER A 356 6.93 9.84 1.33
C SER A 356 5.58 9.85 0.56
N PHE A 357 4.48 9.56 1.26
CA PHE A 357 3.14 9.59 0.66
C PHE A 357 2.72 10.99 0.25
N ALA A 358 3.21 12.05 0.90
CA ALA A 358 2.94 13.44 0.54
C ALA A 358 3.34 13.74 -0.92
N PHE A 359 4.51 13.24 -1.35
CA PHE A 359 5.01 13.37 -2.71
C PHE A 359 4.16 12.59 -3.72
N SER A 360 3.68 11.40 -3.33
CA SER A 360 2.81 10.57 -4.17
C SER A 360 1.41 11.20 -4.33
N MET A 361 0.86 11.77 -3.25
CA MET A 361 -0.36 12.58 -3.26
C MET A 361 -0.20 13.85 -4.11
N PHE A 362 0.96 14.51 -4.04
CA PHE A 362 1.24 15.72 -4.82
C PHE A 362 1.27 15.45 -6.33
N LYS A 363 1.87 14.32 -6.77
CA LYS A 363 1.80 13.89 -8.19
C LYS A 363 0.34 13.81 -8.66
N GLN A 364 -0.50 13.03 -7.98
CA GLN A 364 -1.93 12.87 -8.34
C GLN A 364 -2.87 13.97 -7.80
N ARG A 365 -2.38 15.14 -7.35
CA ARG A 365 -3.20 16.14 -6.61
C ARG A 365 -4.48 16.58 -7.34
N LYS A 366 -4.42 16.69 -8.67
CA LYS A 366 -5.56 17.05 -9.52
C LYS A 366 -6.64 15.97 -9.51
N LEU A 367 -6.23 14.71 -9.65
CA LEU A 367 -7.12 13.54 -9.63
C LEU A 367 -7.73 13.34 -8.23
N VAL A 368 -6.93 13.55 -7.19
CA VAL A 368 -7.39 13.56 -5.78
C VAL A 368 -8.44 14.64 -5.54
N LYS A 369 -8.23 15.89 -5.99
CA LYS A 369 -9.22 16.97 -5.86
C LYS A 369 -10.51 16.65 -6.62
N ARG A 370 -10.41 16.12 -7.86
CA ARG A 370 -11.57 15.71 -8.68
C ARG A 370 -12.40 14.60 -8.02
N HIS A 371 -11.76 13.64 -7.33
CA HIS A 371 -12.41 12.49 -6.68
C HIS A 371 -12.55 12.64 -5.15
N ALA A 372 -12.40 13.85 -4.60
CA ALA A 372 -12.44 14.06 -3.15
C ALA A 372 -13.75 13.53 -2.51
N ALA A 373 -14.91 13.84 -3.10
CA ALA A 373 -16.22 13.36 -2.65
C ALA A 373 -16.29 11.81 -2.57
N GLU A 374 -15.80 11.13 -3.60
CA GLU A 374 -15.71 9.67 -3.67
C GLU A 374 -14.82 9.10 -2.56
N ILE A 375 -13.63 9.68 -2.36
CA ILE A 375 -12.68 9.25 -1.34
C ILE A 375 -13.27 9.42 0.08
N PHE A 376 -13.75 10.63 0.42
CA PHE A 376 -14.23 10.93 1.77
C PHE A 376 -15.48 10.11 2.14
N THR A 377 -16.50 10.07 1.28
CA THR A 377 -17.74 9.32 1.58
C THR A 377 -17.46 7.83 1.72
N SER A 378 -16.63 7.24 0.83
CA SER A 378 -16.31 5.81 0.89
C SER A 378 -15.53 5.42 2.13
N VAL A 379 -14.55 6.24 2.53
CA VAL A 379 -13.78 6.01 3.75
C VAL A 379 -14.66 6.08 5.00
N ILE A 380 -15.55 7.08 5.09
CA ILE A 380 -16.46 7.23 6.24
C ILE A 380 -17.39 6.00 6.33
N VAL A 381 -18.07 5.65 5.24
CA VAL A 381 -18.99 4.50 5.19
C VAL A 381 -18.25 3.19 5.51
N ALA A 382 -17.06 2.96 4.93
CA ALA A 382 -16.27 1.76 5.20
C ALA A 382 -15.78 1.68 6.65
N THR A 383 -15.39 2.80 7.25
CA THR A 383 -14.90 2.87 8.64
C THR A 383 -16.03 2.60 9.64
N LEU A 384 -17.20 3.23 9.43
CA LEU A 384 -18.42 2.95 10.19
C LEU A 384 -18.81 1.47 10.07
N PHE A 385 -18.96 0.98 8.83
CA PHE A 385 -19.33 -0.40 8.56
C PHE A 385 -18.35 -1.38 9.21
N SER A 386 -17.03 -1.18 9.08
CA SER A 386 -16.01 -2.02 9.68
C SER A 386 -16.15 -2.12 11.21
N LEU A 387 -16.41 -1.00 11.89
CA LEU A 387 -16.59 -0.95 13.34
C LEU A 387 -17.87 -1.71 13.76
N TYR A 388 -19.01 -1.36 13.18
CA TYR A 388 -20.31 -1.97 13.54
C TYR A 388 -20.40 -3.44 13.15
N SER A 389 -19.90 -3.83 11.98
CA SER A 389 -19.90 -5.23 11.53
C SER A 389 -19.03 -6.11 12.42
N THR A 390 -17.89 -5.59 12.89
CA THR A 390 -16.98 -6.31 13.79
C THR A 390 -17.59 -6.46 15.19
N ALA A 391 -18.22 -5.41 15.72
CA ALA A 391 -18.97 -5.47 16.98
C ALA A 391 -20.13 -6.48 16.92
N LEU A 392 -20.93 -6.45 15.85
CA LEU A 392 -22.05 -7.37 15.64
C LEU A 392 -21.58 -8.82 15.48
N ALA A 393 -20.55 -9.07 14.67
CA ALA A 393 -20.02 -10.42 14.46
C ALA A 393 -19.40 -11.02 15.74
N GLY A 394 -18.75 -10.21 16.58
CA GLY A 394 -18.26 -10.65 17.90
C GLY A 394 -19.39 -11.14 18.81
N ARG A 395 -20.55 -10.45 18.79
CA ARG A 395 -21.75 -10.84 19.55
C ARG A 395 -22.43 -12.09 18.98
N LEU A 396 -22.65 -12.13 17.66
CA LEU A 396 -23.32 -13.26 16.99
C LEU A 396 -22.54 -14.57 17.13
N LEU A 397 -21.21 -14.49 17.33
CA LEU A 397 -20.35 -15.64 17.57
C LEU A 397 -20.09 -15.89 19.06
N GLU A 398 -20.77 -15.19 19.98
CA GLU A 398 -20.59 -15.33 21.44
C GLU A 398 -19.10 -15.27 21.83
N LEU A 399 -18.41 -14.24 21.37
CA LEU A 399 -17.04 -13.93 21.76
C LEU A 399 -17.05 -13.13 23.07
N GLU A 400 -16.05 -13.33 23.92
CA GLU A 400 -15.91 -12.56 25.16
C GLU A 400 -15.93 -11.04 24.87
N PRO A 401 -16.63 -10.21 25.68
CA PRO A 401 -16.71 -8.77 25.42
C PRO A 401 -15.34 -8.07 25.36
N THR A 402 -14.38 -8.49 26.18
CA THR A 402 -12.99 -7.98 26.19
C THR A 402 -12.29 -8.25 24.86
N LEU A 403 -12.37 -9.50 24.35
CA LEU A 403 -11.83 -9.92 23.06
C LEU A 403 -12.56 -9.22 21.91
N THR A 404 -13.88 -9.04 22.00
CA THR A 404 -14.66 -8.30 21.01
C THR A 404 -14.16 -6.86 20.88
N VAL A 405 -13.92 -6.18 22.01
CA VAL A 405 -13.35 -4.82 22.01
C VAL A 405 -11.91 -4.81 21.47
N SER A 406 -11.08 -5.81 21.80
CA SER A 406 -9.73 -5.95 21.24
C SER A 406 -9.70 -6.08 19.71
N ILE A 407 -10.73 -6.67 19.09
CA ILE A 407 -10.76 -6.86 17.62
C ILE A 407 -11.44 -5.73 16.85
N LEU A 408 -12.14 -4.79 17.52
CA LEU A 408 -12.78 -3.64 16.85
C LEU A 408 -11.84 -2.85 15.92
N PRO A 409 -10.62 -2.43 16.33
CA PRO A 409 -9.75 -1.61 15.49
C PRO A 409 -8.92 -2.41 14.45
N ARG A 410 -9.45 -3.52 13.93
CA ARG A 410 -8.72 -4.42 13.01
C ARG A 410 -8.24 -3.79 11.69
N CYS A 411 -8.90 -2.73 11.22
CA CYS A 411 -8.65 -2.12 9.90
C CYS A 411 -7.75 -0.86 9.94
N ILE A 412 -7.04 -0.61 11.04
CA ILE A 412 -6.05 0.48 11.19
C ILE A 412 -4.70 -0.09 11.64
N THR A 413 -3.64 0.73 11.74
CA THR A 413 -2.33 0.24 12.20
C THR A 413 -2.28 -0.13 13.68
N VAL A 414 -1.37 -1.07 14.00
CA VAL A 414 -1.15 -1.60 15.36
C VAL A 414 -0.92 -0.48 16.37
N ALA A 415 -0.08 0.52 16.06
CA ALA A 415 0.22 1.62 16.97
C ALA A 415 -1.02 2.41 17.41
N LEU A 416 -1.99 2.57 16.50
CA LEU A 416 -3.22 3.29 16.74
C LEU A 416 -4.31 2.41 17.34
N ALA A 417 -4.39 1.15 16.91
CA ALA A 417 -5.25 0.15 17.51
C ALA A 417 -4.93 -0.01 19.01
N LEU A 418 -3.65 -0.14 19.36
CA LEU A 418 -3.17 -0.16 20.74
C LEU A 418 -3.52 1.12 21.51
N SER A 419 -3.40 2.29 20.87
CA SER A 419 -3.80 3.57 21.47
C SER A 419 -5.30 3.64 21.75
N ILE A 420 -6.14 3.12 20.85
CA ILE A 420 -7.60 3.08 21.00
C ILE A 420 -8.01 2.10 22.10
N VAL A 421 -7.51 0.85 22.09
CA VAL A 421 -7.88 -0.15 23.11
C VAL A 421 -7.38 0.21 24.50
N SER A 422 -6.35 1.05 24.63
CA SER A 422 -5.91 1.58 25.93
C SER A 422 -6.99 2.41 26.67
N PHE A 423 -8.02 2.89 25.97
CA PHE A 423 -9.18 3.56 26.58
C PHE A 423 -10.25 2.58 27.10
N PHE A 424 -10.11 1.28 26.84
CA PHE A 424 -11.09 0.26 27.22
C PHE A 424 -10.47 -0.70 28.24
N GLU A 425 -10.94 -0.61 29.48
CA GLU A 425 -10.55 -1.50 30.57
C GLU A 425 -10.81 -2.97 30.19
N GLY A 426 -9.84 -3.84 30.48
CA GLY A 426 -9.90 -5.27 30.16
C GLY A 426 -9.57 -5.66 28.71
N ALA A 427 -9.34 -4.70 27.79
CA ALA A 427 -8.99 -5.03 26.41
C ALA A 427 -7.56 -5.61 26.32
N ASN A 428 -7.44 -6.79 25.70
CA ASN A 428 -6.15 -7.44 25.47
C ASN A 428 -5.40 -6.79 24.30
N SER A 429 -4.30 -6.10 24.62
CA SER A 429 -3.42 -5.43 23.65
C SER A 429 -2.70 -6.41 22.71
N SER A 430 -2.38 -7.62 23.17
CA SER A 430 -1.71 -8.64 22.34
C SER A 430 -2.65 -9.16 21.24
N VAL A 431 -3.90 -9.48 21.60
CA VAL A 431 -4.96 -9.86 20.66
C VAL A 431 -5.20 -8.77 19.62
N THR A 432 -5.25 -7.51 20.07
CA THR A 432 -5.41 -6.34 19.19
C THR A 432 -4.30 -6.25 18.15
N ALA A 433 -3.05 -6.36 18.57
CA ALA A 433 -1.91 -6.35 17.67
C ALA A 433 -1.94 -7.53 16.68
N ALA A 434 -2.20 -8.74 17.17
CA ALA A 434 -2.30 -9.94 16.34
C ALA A 434 -3.39 -9.83 15.26
N VAL A 435 -4.58 -9.34 15.62
CA VAL A 435 -5.73 -9.25 14.70
C VAL A 435 -5.54 -8.18 13.63
N VAL A 436 -4.97 -7.02 13.98
CA VAL A 436 -4.58 -6.02 12.98
C VAL A 436 -3.58 -6.61 11.99
N VAL A 437 -2.56 -7.30 12.49
CA VAL A 437 -1.52 -7.94 11.66
C VAL A 437 -2.12 -8.99 10.72
N VAL A 438 -2.99 -9.86 11.23
CA VAL A 438 -3.69 -10.88 10.44
C VAL A 438 -4.63 -10.25 9.41
N THR A 439 -5.35 -9.17 9.75
CA THR A 439 -6.19 -8.42 8.79
C THR A 439 -5.37 -7.90 7.62
N GLY A 440 -4.24 -7.26 7.92
CA GLY A 440 -3.33 -6.73 6.90
C GLY A 440 -2.67 -7.83 6.08
N LEU A 441 -2.40 -9.00 6.66
CA LEU A 441 -1.82 -10.16 5.98
C LEU A 441 -2.81 -10.77 4.98
N ILE A 442 -4.07 -10.95 5.39
CA ILE A 442 -5.16 -11.41 4.53
C ILE A 442 -5.32 -10.42 3.36
N GLY A 443 -5.32 -9.11 3.64
CA GLY A 443 -5.30 -8.08 2.61
C GLY A 443 -4.11 -8.21 1.67
N ALA A 444 -2.88 -8.26 2.18
CA ALA A 444 -1.67 -8.35 1.36
C ALA A 444 -1.66 -9.53 0.39
N ASN A 445 -2.19 -10.68 0.82
CA ASN A 445 -2.27 -11.88 -0.01
C ASN A 445 -3.44 -11.84 -1.01
N PHE A 446 -4.63 -11.47 -0.54
CA PHE A 446 -5.88 -11.75 -1.26
C PHE A 446 -6.53 -10.51 -1.89
N VAL A 447 -6.09 -9.28 -1.58
CA VAL A 447 -6.80 -8.07 -2.02
C VAL A 447 -6.91 -7.96 -3.53
N GLN A 448 -5.80 -8.10 -4.27
CA GLN A 448 -5.82 -8.01 -5.74
C GLN A 448 -6.71 -9.09 -6.36
N ALA A 449 -6.62 -10.33 -5.88
CA ALA A 449 -7.45 -11.42 -6.37
C ALA A 449 -8.95 -11.18 -6.11
N MET A 450 -9.30 -10.51 -5.01
CA MET A 450 -10.69 -10.10 -4.74
C MET A 450 -11.10 -8.88 -5.56
N LEU A 451 -10.26 -7.85 -5.71
CA LEU A 451 -10.52 -6.68 -6.54
C LEU A 451 -10.76 -7.08 -8.02
N ASP A 452 -9.93 -7.98 -8.54
CA ASP A 452 -10.06 -8.53 -9.90
C ASP A 452 -11.36 -9.34 -10.05
N LYS A 453 -11.71 -10.16 -9.05
CA LYS A 453 -12.95 -10.95 -9.01
C LYS A 453 -14.21 -10.06 -8.91
N LEU A 454 -14.12 -8.95 -8.18
CA LEU A 454 -15.15 -7.92 -8.07
C LEU A 454 -15.17 -6.96 -9.28
N GLN A 455 -14.25 -7.15 -10.23
CA GLN A 455 -14.11 -6.34 -11.45
C GLN A 455 -13.84 -4.85 -11.19
N PHE A 456 -13.21 -4.50 -10.06
CA PHE A 456 -12.76 -3.13 -9.80
C PHE A 456 -11.52 -2.87 -10.66
N ARG A 457 -11.66 -2.06 -11.71
CA ARG A 457 -10.61 -1.82 -12.72
C ARG A 457 -9.83 -0.53 -12.49
N ASP A 458 -10.41 0.44 -11.81
CA ASP A 458 -9.80 1.75 -11.60
C ASP A 458 -8.91 1.79 -10.34
N PRO A 459 -7.78 2.49 -10.37
CA PRO A 459 -6.85 2.55 -9.24
C PRO A 459 -7.41 3.32 -8.03
N ILE A 460 -8.46 4.12 -8.23
CA ILE A 460 -9.12 4.92 -7.19
C ILE A 460 -9.89 4.00 -6.25
N ALA A 461 -10.89 3.26 -6.76
CA ALA A 461 -11.67 2.30 -5.98
C ALA A 461 -10.81 1.17 -5.42
N ARG A 462 -9.85 0.64 -6.20
CA ARG A 462 -8.88 -0.37 -5.73
C ARG A 462 -8.04 0.16 -4.56
N GLY A 463 -7.57 1.40 -4.65
CA GLY A 463 -6.75 2.04 -3.63
C GLY A 463 -7.51 2.33 -2.33
N ILE A 464 -8.70 2.95 -2.44
CA ILE A 464 -9.60 3.24 -1.31
C ILE A 464 -9.97 1.94 -0.60
N ALA A 465 -10.48 0.95 -1.35
CA ALA A 465 -10.98 -0.30 -0.78
C ALA A 465 -9.88 -1.08 -0.04
N THR A 466 -8.67 -1.09 -0.59
CA THR A 466 -7.52 -1.77 0.03
C THR A 466 -7.11 -1.10 1.34
N ALA A 467 -6.95 0.22 1.34
CA ALA A 467 -6.49 0.94 2.52
C ALA A 467 -7.50 0.90 3.67
N SER A 468 -8.80 1.07 3.38
CA SER A 468 -9.85 1.04 4.41
C SER A 468 -10.19 -0.37 4.93
N SER A 469 -9.81 -1.44 4.21
CA SER A 469 -10.02 -2.83 4.67
C SER A 469 -8.79 -3.46 5.33
N ALA A 470 -7.58 -3.16 4.84
CA ALA A 470 -6.33 -3.85 5.17
C ALA A 470 -5.16 -2.92 5.55
N HIS A 471 -5.44 -1.66 5.85
CA HIS A 471 -4.50 -0.65 6.36
C HIS A 471 -3.20 -0.54 5.55
N GLY A 472 -2.10 -0.17 6.19
CA GLY A 472 -0.79 0.06 5.57
C GLY A 472 -0.19 -1.22 4.96
N LEU A 473 -0.49 -2.39 5.52
CA LEU A 473 0.07 -3.66 5.03
C LEU A 473 -0.56 -4.10 3.70
N GLY A 474 -1.89 -3.95 3.56
CA GLY A 474 -2.58 -4.12 2.27
C GLY A 474 -2.16 -3.06 1.25
N THR A 475 -2.04 -1.80 1.68
CA THR A 475 -1.54 -0.68 0.85
C THR A 475 -0.16 -0.98 0.27
N ALA A 476 0.77 -1.47 1.09
CA ALA A 476 2.12 -1.85 0.66
C ALA A 476 2.11 -2.98 -0.39
N ALA A 477 1.24 -3.97 -0.23
CA ALA A 477 1.12 -5.09 -1.16
C ALA A 477 0.46 -4.72 -2.50
N LEU A 478 -0.55 -3.82 -2.47
CA LEU A 478 -1.17 -3.30 -3.69
C LEU A 478 -0.19 -2.44 -4.49
N SER A 479 0.36 -1.41 -3.86
CA SER A 479 1.27 -0.44 -4.50
C SER A 479 2.55 -1.05 -5.07
N ALA A 480 3.02 -2.18 -4.52
CA ALA A 480 4.14 -2.93 -5.09
C ALA A 480 3.85 -3.54 -6.49
N LYS A 481 2.57 -3.69 -6.87
CA LYS A 481 2.17 -4.19 -8.20
C LYS A 481 1.48 -3.13 -9.05
N GLU A 482 0.65 -2.30 -8.42
CA GLU A 482 -0.16 -1.21 -8.98
C GLU A 482 0.22 0.13 -8.30
N PRO A 483 1.39 0.72 -8.64
CA PRO A 483 1.89 1.90 -7.96
C PRO A 483 0.94 3.11 -8.09
N GLU A 484 0.20 3.21 -9.19
CA GLU A 484 -0.85 4.21 -9.45
C GLU A 484 -1.97 4.27 -8.39
N ALA A 485 -2.22 3.16 -7.66
CA ALA A 485 -3.20 3.14 -6.57
C ALA A 485 -2.68 3.76 -5.26
N LEU A 486 -1.35 3.90 -5.09
CA LEU A 486 -0.71 4.34 -3.85
C LEU A 486 -1.22 5.70 -3.32
N PRO A 487 -1.47 6.74 -4.14
CA PRO A 487 -1.93 8.03 -3.63
C PRO A 487 -3.34 7.95 -3.03
N PHE A 488 -4.23 7.16 -3.65
CA PHE A 488 -5.57 6.89 -3.12
C PHE A 488 -5.51 6.04 -1.86
N CYS A 489 -4.65 5.02 -1.85
CA CYS A 489 -4.37 4.27 -0.62
C CYS A 489 -3.88 5.16 0.51
N ALA A 490 -2.92 6.05 0.27
CA ALA A 490 -2.33 6.90 1.29
C ALA A 490 -3.34 7.85 1.94
N ILE A 491 -4.23 8.43 1.12
CA ILE A 491 -5.30 9.30 1.60
C ILE A 491 -6.33 8.48 2.38
N ALA A 492 -6.86 7.40 1.78
CA ALA A 492 -7.85 6.56 2.44
C ALA A 492 -7.31 5.95 3.75
N TYR A 493 -6.03 5.59 3.80
CA TYR A 493 -5.31 5.16 4.98
C TYR A 493 -5.30 6.24 6.08
N ALA A 494 -4.82 7.45 5.77
CA ALA A 494 -4.76 8.56 6.73
C ALA A 494 -6.17 8.96 7.24
N LEU A 495 -7.16 8.95 6.33
CA LEU A 495 -8.56 9.25 6.65
C LEU A 495 -9.22 8.16 7.50
N THR A 496 -9.03 6.87 7.19
CA THR A 496 -9.55 5.75 8.01
C THR A 496 -8.94 5.78 9.41
N GLU A 497 -7.62 6.02 9.53
CA GLU A 497 -6.94 6.15 10.83
C GLU A 497 -7.50 7.32 11.66
N GLN A 498 -7.74 8.48 11.05
CA GLN A 498 -8.28 9.65 11.76
C GLN A 498 -9.77 9.49 12.10
N CYS A 499 -10.58 8.97 11.16
CA CYS A 499 -12.00 8.73 11.35
C CYS A 499 -12.23 7.73 12.50
N LEU A 500 -11.53 6.60 12.52
CA LEU A 500 -11.72 5.58 13.55
C LEU A 500 -11.23 6.05 14.94
N ARG A 501 -10.13 6.81 15.01
CA ARG A 501 -9.69 7.47 16.26
C ARG A 501 -10.76 8.41 16.81
N ASN A 502 -11.31 9.28 15.97
CA ASN A 502 -12.35 10.22 16.39
C ASN A 502 -13.60 9.49 16.84
N LEU A 503 -14.09 8.51 16.07
CA LEU A 503 -15.30 7.76 16.42
C LEU A 503 -15.17 7.03 17.75
N THR A 504 -14.06 6.32 17.97
CA THR A 504 -13.82 5.56 19.20
C THR A 504 -13.56 6.44 20.42
N THR A 505 -13.05 7.66 20.20
CA THR A 505 -12.86 8.66 21.28
C THR A 505 -14.18 9.34 21.66
N LEU A 506 -15.03 9.68 20.69
CA LEU A 506 -16.33 10.32 20.90
C LEU A 506 -17.37 9.32 21.45
N ARG A 507 -17.40 8.09 20.92
CA ARG A 507 -18.39 7.05 21.25
C ARG A 507 -17.93 6.09 22.38
N LYS A 508 -17.11 6.56 23.34
CA LYS A 508 -16.59 5.71 24.45
C LYS A 508 -17.69 5.00 25.24
N LEU A 509 -18.81 5.68 25.49
CA LEU A 509 -19.98 5.09 26.14
C LEU A 509 -20.75 4.20 25.17
N GLU A 510 -21.03 4.67 23.96
CA GLU A 510 -21.86 3.93 23.02
C GLU A 510 -21.22 2.62 22.56
N ILE A 511 -19.90 2.50 22.44
CA ILE A 511 -19.23 1.21 22.15
C ILE A 511 -19.45 0.21 23.30
N ARG A 512 -19.46 0.68 24.56
CA ARG A 512 -19.80 -0.15 25.73
C ARG A 512 -21.28 -0.57 25.72
N TYR A 513 -22.17 0.29 25.22
CA TYR A 513 -23.59 -0.03 24.99
C TYR A 513 -23.83 -0.89 23.74
N LEU A 514 -23.02 -0.79 22.68
CA LEU A 514 -23.02 -1.68 21.52
C LEU A 514 -22.51 -3.09 21.87
N THR A 515 -22.02 -3.29 23.09
CA THR A 515 -21.86 -4.62 23.71
C THR A 515 -23.00 -5.03 24.67
N LYS A 516 -23.92 -4.13 25.08
CA LYS A 516 -25.14 -4.44 25.87
C LYS A 516 -26.46 -4.28 25.07
N LEU A 517 -27.56 -4.89 25.51
CA LEU A 517 -28.56 -5.44 24.57
C LEU A 517 -29.40 -4.48 23.68
N GLU A 518 -29.52 -3.19 23.98
CA GLU A 518 -30.77 -2.46 23.66
C GLU A 518 -30.79 -1.54 22.42
N VAL A 519 -29.65 -1.07 21.90
CA VAL A 519 -29.61 0.06 20.94
C VAL A 519 -29.74 -0.35 19.44
N PHE A 520 -29.66 -1.64 19.11
CA PHE A 520 -29.48 -2.08 17.72
C PHE A 520 -30.74 -1.94 16.83
N ASN A 521 -31.94 -2.02 17.41
CA ASN A 521 -33.19 -2.09 16.64
C ASN A 521 -33.63 -0.74 16.05
N GLU A 522 -33.38 0.38 16.74
CA GLU A 522 -33.75 1.72 16.25
C GLU A 522 -32.85 2.17 15.07
N TYR A 523 -31.54 1.87 15.14
CA TYR A 523 -30.59 2.36 14.14
C TYR A 523 -30.71 1.66 12.77
N PHE A 524 -31.06 0.37 12.72
CA PHE A 524 -31.24 -0.31 11.43
C PHE A 524 -32.55 0.11 10.74
N ALA A 525 -33.62 0.38 11.51
CA ALA A 525 -34.87 0.94 10.99
C ALA A 525 -34.67 2.35 10.38
N GLY A 526 -33.77 3.16 10.96
CA GLY A 526 -33.37 4.46 10.42
C GLY A 526 -32.44 4.42 9.20
N LEU A 527 -31.89 3.26 8.83
CA LEU A 527 -31.02 3.09 7.66
C LEU A 527 -31.80 2.63 6.42
N SER A 528 -32.92 1.92 6.60
CA SER A 528 -33.87 1.62 5.52
C SER A 528 -34.63 2.85 4.99
N SER A 529 -34.56 4.00 5.68
CA SER A 529 -35.15 5.28 5.24
C SER A 529 -34.13 6.26 4.62
N LEU A 530 -32.87 5.83 4.42
CA LEU A 530 -31.78 6.67 3.91
C LEU A 530 -31.51 6.54 2.38
N GLU A 531 -32.47 6.06 1.59
CA GLU A 531 -32.35 6.06 0.12
C GLU A 531 -32.46 7.46 -0.53
N GLU A 532 -32.82 8.52 0.22
CA GLU A 532 -33.02 9.89 -0.30
C GLU A 532 -32.07 10.97 0.29
N LEU A 533 -30.88 10.61 0.77
CA LEU A 533 -29.95 11.61 1.32
C LEU A 533 -28.98 12.20 0.29
N SER A 534 -29.30 13.42 -0.17
CA SER A 534 -28.39 14.27 -0.96
C SER A 534 -27.03 14.47 -0.28
N PHE A 535 -25.97 14.51 -1.09
CA PHE A 535 -24.56 14.65 -0.69
C PHE A 535 -24.33 15.75 0.35
N GLU A 536 -24.97 16.92 0.20
CA GLU A 536 -24.83 18.03 1.16
C GLU A 536 -25.32 17.67 2.58
N LYS A 537 -26.41 16.91 2.71
CA LYS A 537 -26.93 16.49 4.03
C LYS A 537 -25.99 15.50 4.69
N LEU A 538 -25.41 14.57 3.93
CA LEU A 538 -24.45 13.58 4.43
C LEU A 538 -23.16 14.26 4.90
N VAL A 539 -22.66 15.22 4.10
CA VAL A 539 -21.47 16.02 4.42
C VAL A 539 -21.72 16.90 5.64
N LYS A 540 -22.85 17.60 5.72
CA LYS A 540 -23.20 18.48 6.85
C LYS A 540 -23.40 17.71 8.15
N HIS A 541 -24.03 16.53 8.10
CA HIS A 541 -24.10 15.63 9.25
C HIS A 541 -22.71 15.13 9.69
N CYS A 542 -21.77 14.93 8.74
CA CYS A 542 -20.38 14.63 9.06
C CYS A 542 -19.60 15.85 9.60
N GLU A 543 -19.86 17.08 9.15
CA GLU A 543 -19.30 18.33 9.72
C GLU A 543 -19.68 18.44 11.21
N GLU A 544 -20.96 18.23 11.52
CA GLU A 544 -21.51 18.24 12.89
C GLU A 544 -20.88 17.15 13.77
N GLN A 545 -20.60 15.96 13.23
CA GLN A 545 -19.99 14.84 13.95
C GLN A 545 -18.45 14.90 14.05
N THR A 546 -17.77 15.69 13.20
CA THR A 546 -16.29 15.79 13.18
C THR A 546 -15.75 17.07 13.81
N GLY A 547 -16.61 18.02 14.19
CA GLY A 547 -16.23 19.19 14.98
C GLY A 547 -15.47 20.26 14.19
N GLY A 548 -15.77 20.43 12.90
CA GLY A 548 -15.23 21.56 12.13
C GLY A 548 -15.23 21.38 10.62
N ASN A 549 -15.02 22.50 9.92
CA ASN A 549 -15.11 22.64 8.46
C ASN A 549 -13.85 22.13 7.72
N TRP A 550 -13.25 21.06 8.22
CA TRP A 550 -11.89 20.64 7.88
C TRP A 550 -11.69 20.31 6.39
N TYR A 551 -12.68 19.72 5.72
CA TYR A 551 -12.58 19.45 4.28
C TYR A 551 -12.72 20.73 3.44
N LYS A 552 -13.46 21.76 3.88
CA LYS A 552 -13.50 23.06 3.16
C LYS A 552 -12.19 23.80 3.30
N ASN A 553 -11.54 23.74 4.48
CA ASN A 553 -10.19 24.26 4.63
C ASN A 553 -9.18 23.47 3.77
N TRP A 554 -9.28 22.13 3.75
CA TRP A 554 -8.38 21.28 2.97
C TRP A 554 -8.56 21.42 1.44
N ILE A 555 -9.80 21.53 0.95
CA ILE A 555 -10.11 21.78 -0.47
C ILE A 555 -9.80 23.23 -0.84
N GLY A 556 -10.14 24.20 0.02
CA GLY A 556 -9.95 25.63 -0.21
C GLY A 556 -8.50 26.10 -0.19
N HIS A 557 -7.59 25.34 0.43
CA HIS A 557 -6.14 25.55 0.32
C HIS A 557 -5.51 24.99 -0.97
N ILE A 558 -6.28 24.31 -1.83
CA ILE A 558 -5.85 23.90 -3.17
C ILE A 558 -6.55 24.86 -4.15
N PRO A 559 -5.84 25.83 -4.78
CA PRO A 559 -6.49 26.79 -5.65
C PRO A 559 -7.18 26.11 -6.84
N ASP A 560 -8.20 26.79 -7.36
CA ASP A 560 -8.86 26.39 -8.59
C ASP A 560 -7.99 26.81 -9.77
N VAL A 561 -7.57 25.82 -10.56
CA VAL A 561 -6.91 26.02 -11.84
C VAL A 561 -7.98 25.86 -12.91
N ASP A 562 -8.53 26.98 -13.35
CA ASP A 562 -9.55 26.99 -14.40
C ASP A 562 -8.96 26.48 -15.71
N MET A 563 -9.40 25.31 -16.16
CA MET A 563 -8.83 24.61 -17.32
C MET A 563 -9.09 25.30 -18.66
N HIS A 564 -9.94 26.34 -18.70
CA HIS A 564 -10.40 26.93 -19.96
C HIS A 564 -9.65 28.17 -20.45
N THR A 565 -8.79 28.81 -19.64
CA THR A 565 -8.12 30.07 -20.04
C THR A 565 -6.63 30.17 -19.71
N GLY A 566 -6.08 29.33 -18.82
CA GLY A 566 -4.65 29.34 -18.51
C GLY A 566 -4.14 30.67 -17.90
N SER A 567 -5.03 31.49 -17.35
CA SER A 567 -4.72 32.77 -16.72
C SER A 567 -4.92 32.68 -15.21
N TYR A 568 -3.92 33.12 -14.45
CA TYR A 568 -4.04 33.27 -12.99
C TYR A 568 -4.92 34.49 -12.67
N ASP A 569 -5.93 34.31 -11.82
CA ASP A 569 -6.66 35.44 -11.23
C ASP A 569 -5.84 36.05 -10.09
N SER A 570 -5.34 37.27 -10.29
CA SER A 570 -4.44 37.97 -9.37
C SER A 570 -5.15 38.64 -8.18
N SER A 571 -6.46 38.43 -7.98
CA SER A 571 -7.26 39.14 -6.98
C SER A 571 -7.08 38.68 -5.53
N PHE A 572 -6.35 37.59 -5.27
CA PHE A 572 -6.20 37.04 -3.90
C PHE A 572 -5.21 37.81 -2.99
N ILE A 573 -4.39 38.71 -3.54
CA ILE A 573 -3.40 39.51 -2.78
C ILE A 573 -4.07 40.73 -2.11
N ARG A 574 -4.99 40.48 -1.15
CA ARG A 574 -5.44 41.53 -0.20
C ARG A 574 -6.13 41.04 1.09
N LYS A 575 -5.92 39.78 1.51
CA LYS A 575 -6.60 39.20 2.69
C LYS A 575 -5.72 38.38 3.64
N SER A 576 -4.42 38.67 3.67
CA SER A 576 -3.41 37.94 4.48
C SER A 576 -3.00 38.62 5.79
N ASP A 577 -3.67 39.70 6.22
CA ASP A 577 -3.24 40.51 7.36
C ASP A 577 -4.03 40.26 8.67
N GLU A 578 -5.02 39.36 8.65
CA GLU A 578 -5.71 38.86 9.86
C GLU A 578 -6.01 37.36 9.75
N PHE A 579 -5.10 36.51 10.29
CA PHE A 579 -5.34 35.39 11.23
C PHE A 579 -4.12 34.49 11.42
#